data_AF-A0A9N8V5Y3-F1
#
_entry.id   AF-A0A9N8V5Y3-F1
#
_cell.length_a   1.000
_cell.length_b   1.000
_cell.length_c   1.000
_cell.angle_alpha   90.00
_cell.angle_beta   90.00
_cell.angle_gamma   90.00
#
_symmetry.space_group_name_H-M   'P 1'
#
loop_
_entity.id
_entity.type
_entity.pdbx_description
1 polymer ?
#
loop_
_entity_poly.entity_id
_entity_poly.type
_entity_poly.pdbx_seq_one_letter_code
_entity_poly.pdbx_strand_id
1 'polypeptide(L)'
;MKISEVKSTTREQRIAPHTHIKGLGLNDEGRAYQQADGFVGQNSAREACGIIVDLVKSKKMAGRALLLAGAPGTGKTAIALAIAQELGPKVPFCPMVGSEVYSSEVKKTEVLMENFRRAIGLRIKETKEVYEGEVLELTPEETENPLGGYGKTLSHVTIGLKTVKGVKTLKLDPSIYESIQKEKVTVGDVIYIEANTGAVKRVGRSDAYATEFDLEADEYVPLPKGEVHKKKEIVQDVTLNDLDIANARPQGGQDIMSMMGQLLKPKKTEITDKLRKEINKVVNKYIDQGIAELVPGVLFIDEVDIYILIILSRTNGRELITLEDLKEVDELFYDAKSSAKILAEYQARYVS
;
A
#
# COMPACT_ATOMS: atom_id res chain seq x y z
N MET A 1 1.63 16.97 -2.65
CA MET A 1 1.52 15.77 -1.77
C MET A 1 2.49 14.73 -2.32
N LYS A 2 3.67 14.53 -1.70
CA LYS A 2 4.54 13.40 -2.07
C LYS A 2 4.05 12.17 -1.33
N ILE A 3 3.05 11.50 -1.90
CA ILE A 3 2.66 10.17 -1.43
C ILE A 3 3.83 9.25 -1.79
N SER A 4 4.44 8.61 -0.80
CA SER A 4 5.45 7.59 -1.05
C SER A 4 4.80 6.47 -1.82
N GLU A 5 4.97 6.48 -3.13
CA GLU A 5 4.71 5.35 -4.00
C GLU A 5 5.42 4.16 -3.36
N VAL A 6 4.70 3.07 -3.08
CA VAL A 6 5.31 1.80 -2.69
C VAL A 6 6.07 1.33 -3.93
N LYS A 7 7.28 1.87 -4.13
CA LYS A 7 8.20 1.34 -5.11
C LYS A 7 8.41 -0.09 -4.68
N SER A 8 8.05 -1.01 -5.58
CA SER A 8 8.60 -2.35 -5.61
C SER A 8 10.10 -2.20 -5.71
N THR A 9 10.74 -1.94 -4.57
CA THR A 9 12.14 -2.26 -4.41
C THR A 9 12.13 -3.77 -4.56
N THR A 10 12.63 -4.24 -5.70
CA THR A 10 13.37 -5.51 -5.78
C THR A 10 14.55 -5.38 -4.81
N ARG A 11 14.25 -5.26 -3.51
CA ARG A 11 15.16 -5.62 -2.45
C ARG A 11 15.52 -7.05 -2.79
N GLU A 12 16.81 -7.29 -3.03
CA GLU A 12 17.38 -8.63 -2.97
C GLU A 12 16.66 -9.37 -1.83
N GLN A 13 15.90 -10.39 -2.18
CA GLN A 13 15.10 -11.13 -1.22
C GLN A 13 16.11 -11.80 -0.29
N ARG A 14 16.39 -11.14 0.85
CA ARG A 14 17.12 -11.78 1.95
C ARG A 14 16.40 -13.09 2.23
N ILE A 15 17.11 -14.20 2.15
CA ILE A 15 16.56 -15.53 2.39
C ILE A 15 16.06 -15.53 3.84
N ALA A 16 14.75 -15.40 3.99
CA ALA A 16 14.05 -15.50 5.25
C ALA A 16 13.60 -16.96 5.43
N PRO A 17 13.29 -17.41 6.66
CA PRO A 17 12.90 -18.78 6.95
C PRO A 17 11.76 -19.33 6.07
N HIS A 18 10.93 -18.46 5.50
CA HIS A 18 9.75 -18.82 4.71
C HIS A 18 9.81 -18.38 3.23
N THR A 19 10.95 -17.95 2.70
CA THR A 19 11.07 -17.51 1.28
C THR A 19 10.73 -18.62 0.26
N HIS A 20 10.82 -19.88 0.69
CA HIS A 20 10.47 -21.06 -0.11
C HIS A 20 8.96 -21.28 -0.28
N ILE A 21 8.12 -20.66 0.56
CA ILE A 21 6.66 -20.75 0.47
C ILE A 21 6.16 -19.86 -0.66
N LYS A 22 5.45 -20.45 -1.64
CA LYS A 22 4.95 -19.76 -2.83
C LYS A 22 3.43 -19.69 -2.92
N GLY A 23 2.71 -20.47 -2.12
CA GLY A 23 1.25 -20.61 -2.16
C GLY A 23 0.79 -21.77 -1.31
N LEU A 24 -0.51 -22.07 -1.31
CA LEU A 24 -1.06 -23.20 -0.55
C LEU A 24 -0.88 -24.55 -1.24
N GLY A 25 -0.49 -24.61 -2.53
CA GLY A 25 -0.26 -25.86 -3.26
C GLY A 25 -1.48 -26.76 -3.37
N LEU A 26 -2.64 -26.14 -3.62
CA LEU A 26 -3.91 -26.83 -3.83
C LEU A 26 -4.14 -27.03 -5.34
N ASN A 27 -4.92 -28.05 -5.68
CA ASN A 27 -5.44 -28.21 -7.04
C ASN A 27 -6.75 -27.40 -7.24
N ASP A 28 -7.30 -27.45 -8.45
CA ASP A 28 -8.54 -26.74 -8.80
C ASP A 28 -9.78 -27.21 -8.01
N GLU A 29 -9.72 -28.40 -7.40
CA GLU A 29 -10.77 -28.95 -6.54
C GLU A 29 -10.58 -28.58 -5.05
N GLY A 30 -9.53 -27.81 -4.71
CA GLY A 30 -9.20 -27.40 -3.36
C GLY A 30 -8.47 -28.45 -2.52
N ARG A 31 -7.98 -29.54 -3.12
CA ARG A 31 -7.20 -30.60 -2.45
C ARG A 31 -5.71 -30.29 -2.46
N ALA A 32 -5.03 -30.57 -1.34
CA ALA A 32 -3.61 -30.30 -1.21
C ALA A 32 -2.76 -31.40 -1.85
N TYR A 33 -1.80 -31.02 -2.69
CA TYR A 33 -0.74 -31.94 -3.09
C TYR A 33 0.21 -32.21 -1.92
N GLN A 34 0.68 -33.45 -1.81
CA GLN A 34 1.60 -33.86 -0.75
C GLN A 34 2.88 -33.02 -0.70
N GLN A 35 3.37 -32.56 -1.86
CA GLN A 35 4.48 -31.63 -1.97
C GLN A 35 4.21 -30.63 -3.09
N ALA A 36 4.00 -29.36 -2.74
CA ALA A 36 3.75 -28.28 -3.68
C ALA A 36 3.97 -26.90 -3.02
N ASP A 37 4.36 -25.91 -3.82
CA ASP A 37 4.51 -24.49 -3.42
C ASP A 37 5.29 -24.24 -2.12
N GLY A 38 6.28 -25.10 -1.86
CA GLY A 38 7.15 -25.03 -0.68
C GLY A 38 6.64 -25.82 0.52
N PHE A 39 5.42 -26.35 0.49
CA PHE A 39 4.90 -27.24 1.54
C PHE A 39 5.21 -28.71 1.28
N VAL A 40 5.37 -29.45 2.38
CA VAL A 40 5.37 -30.92 2.44
C VAL A 40 4.37 -31.33 3.51
N GLY A 41 3.31 -32.03 3.14
CA GLY A 41 2.23 -32.43 4.05
C GLY A 41 1.34 -31.24 4.48
N GLN A 42 0.86 -31.30 5.74
CA GLN A 42 -0.14 -30.36 6.31
C GLN A 42 -1.41 -30.22 5.45
N ASN A 43 -1.86 -31.32 4.84
CA ASN A 43 -2.90 -31.31 3.81
C ASN A 43 -4.21 -30.71 4.33
N SER A 44 -4.73 -31.19 5.46
CA SER A 44 -6.00 -30.70 6.03
C SER A 44 -5.97 -29.21 6.36
N ALA A 45 -4.87 -28.71 6.94
CA ALA A 45 -4.72 -27.30 7.27
C ALA A 45 -4.65 -26.43 6.02
N ARG A 46 -3.94 -26.88 4.97
CA ARG A 46 -3.83 -26.18 3.69
C ARG A 46 -5.18 -26.14 2.96
N GLU A 47 -5.90 -27.26 2.91
CA GLU A 47 -7.23 -27.35 2.31
C GLU A 47 -8.23 -26.43 3.03
N ALA A 48 -8.25 -26.45 4.37
CA ALA A 48 -9.08 -25.54 5.16
C ALA A 48 -8.73 -24.07 4.89
N CYS A 49 -7.45 -23.74 4.77
CA CYS A 49 -7.01 -22.38 4.43
C CYS A 49 -7.36 -22.00 2.99
N GLY A 50 -7.43 -22.95 2.06
CA GLY A 50 -7.93 -22.73 0.71
C GLY A 50 -9.38 -22.22 0.72
N ILE A 51 -10.24 -22.86 1.51
CA ILE A 51 -11.63 -22.42 1.70
C ILE A 51 -11.66 -20.99 2.26
N ILE A 52 -10.81 -20.67 3.24
CA ILE A 52 -10.71 -19.31 3.80
C ILE A 52 -10.29 -18.31 2.72
N VAL A 53 -9.29 -18.64 1.91
CA VAL A 53 -8.86 -17.78 0.80
C VAL A 53 -10.01 -17.52 -0.18
N ASP A 54 -10.78 -18.54 -0.53
CA ASP A 54 -11.93 -18.39 -1.42
C ASP A 54 -13.04 -17.52 -0.81
N LEU A 55 -13.28 -17.65 0.50
CA LEU A 55 -14.22 -16.79 1.23
C LEU A 55 -13.76 -15.32 1.26
N VAL A 56 -12.46 -15.08 1.37
CA VAL A 56 -11.89 -13.73 1.31
C VAL A 56 -11.98 -13.18 -0.12
N LYS A 57 -11.58 -13.95 -1.14
CA LYS A 57 -11.67 -13.58 -2.56
C LYS A 57 -13.11 -13.28 -2.99
N SER A 58 -14.08 -14.04 -2.48
CA SER A 58 -15.50 -13.83 -2.72
C SER A 58 -16.13 -12.69 -1.90
N LYS A 59 -15.33 -11.94 -1.12
CA LYS A 59 -15.76 -10.82 -0.27
C LYS A 59 -16.83 -11.22 0.77
N LYS A 60 -16.92 -12.51 1.12
CA LYS A 60 -17.88 -13.06 2.12
C LYS A 60 -17.30 -13.14 3.53
N MET A 61 -16.01 -12.87 3.67
CA MET A 61 -15.28 -12.90 4.94
C MET A 61 -14.64 -11.53 5.22
N ALA A 62 -15.40 -10.64 5.86
CA ALA A 62 -14.90 -9.37 6.38
C ALA A 62 -14.99 -9.38 7.92
N GLY A 63 -13.92 -8.97 8.60
CA GLY A 63 -13.91 -8.83 10.06
C GLY A 63 -13.97 -10.15 10.85
N ARG A 64 -13.59 -11.29 10.24
CA ARG A 64 -13.51 -12.59 10.92
C ARG A 64 -12.06 -12.92 11.28
N ALA A 65 -11.87 -13.58 12.41
CA ALA A 65 -10.58 -14.09 12.84
C ALA A 65 -10.39 -15.55 12.42
N LEU A 66 -9.17 -15.92 12.05
CA LEU A 66 -8.74 -17.30 11.86
C LEU A 66 -7.69 -17.62 12.94
N LEU A 67 -7.95 -18.63 13.76
CA LEU A 67 -7.00 -19.11 14.76
C LEU A 67 -6.26 -20.34 14.21
N LEU A 68 -4.94 -20.22 14.05
CA LEU A 68 -4.08 -21.35 13.71
C LEU A 68 -3.51 -21.94 15.01
N ALA A 69 -4.03 -23.09 15.42
CA ALA A 69 -3.59 -23.79 16.63
C ALA A 69 -2.66 -24.97 16.29
N GLY A 70 -1.64 -25.19 17.11
CA GLY A 70 -0.70 -26.31 16.96
C GLY A 70 0.62 -26.08 17.68
N ALA A 71 1.38 -27.14 17.88
CA ALA A 71 2.68 -27.07 18.54
C ALA A 71 3.67 -26.11 17.83
N PRO A 72 4.69 -25.59 18.52
CA PRO A 72 5.77 -24.83 17.88
C PRO A 72 6.41 -25.62 16.71
N GLY A 73 6.81 -24.92 15.65
CA GLY A 73 7.48 -25.56 14.50
C GLY A 73 6.57 -26.33 13.52
N THR A 74 5.24 -26.33 13.72
CA THR A 74 4.30 -27.06 12.85
C THR A 74 3.89 -26.35 11.57
N GLY A 75 4.43 -25.15 11.29
CA GLY A 75 4.20 -24.42 10.03
C GLY A 75 3.05 -23.40 10.06
N LYS A 76 2.56 -22.98 11.23
CA LYS A 76 1.49 -21.95 11.35
C LYS A 76 1.82 -20.65 10.59
N THR A 77 2.99 -20.07 10.84
CA THR A 77 3.48 -18.86 10.18
C THR A 77 3.67 -19.07 8.66
N ALA A 78 4.08 -20.27 8.25
CA ALA A 78 4.20 -20.62 6.84
C ALA A 78 2.82 -20.64 6.15
N ILE A 79 1.80 -21.20 6.80
CA ILE A 79 0.41 -21.19 6.29
C ILE A 79 -0.13 -19.76 6.18
N ALA A 80 0.11 -18.90 7.17
CA ALA A 80 -0.32 -17.50 7.12
C ALA A 80 0.31 -16.74 5.93
N LEU A 81 1.60 -16.97 5.67
CA LEU A 81 2.29 -16.43 4.49
C LEU A 81 1.73 -17.00 3.18
N ALA A 82 1.41 -18.30 3.15
CA ALA A 82 0.82 -18.94 2.00
C ALA A 82 -0.56 -18.36 1.64
N ILE A 83 -1.41 -18.11 2.65
CA ILE A 83 -2.70 -17.42 2.48
C ILE A 83 -2.47 -16.06 1.82
N ALA A 84 -1.49 -15.28 2.28
CA ALA A 84 -1.21 -13.98 1.71
C ALA A 84 -0.75 -14.04 0.24
N GLN A 85 0.10 -15.01 -0.11
CA GLN A 85 0.51 -15.25 -1.50
C GLN A 85 -0.68 -15.65 -2.38
N GLU A 86 -1.56 -16.49 -1.86
CA GLU A 86 -2.74 -16.98 -2.57
C GLU A 86 -3.78 -15.88 -2.83
N LEU A 87 -3.90 -14.91 -1.92
CA LEU A 87 -4.74 -13.72 -2.09
C LEU A 87 -4.17 -12.78 -3.16
N GLY A 88 -2.85 -12.80 -3.36
CA GLY A 88 -2.17 -12.19 -4.51
C GLY A 88 -1.01 -11.27 -4.12
N PRO A 89 -0.09 -11.00 -5.06
CA PRO A 89 1.17 -10.28 -4.78
C PRO A 89 0.97 -8.80 -4.39
N LYS A 90 -0.24 -8.26 -4.58
CA LYS A 90 -0.59 -6.87 -4.25
C LYS A 90 -1.50 -6.76 -3.03
N VAL A 91 -1.73 -7.86 -2.32
CA VAL A 91 -2.51 -7.89 -1.09
C VAL A 91 -1.60 -7.54 0.08
N PRO A 92 -1.94 -6.54 0.92
CA PRO A 92 -1.14 -6.22 2.09
C PRO A 92 -1.06 -7.40 3.06
N PHE A 93 0.16 -7.81 3.41
CA PHE A 93 0.41 -8.76 4.49
C PHE A 93 1.13 -8.03 5.63
N CYS A 94 0.48 -7.95 6.78
CA CYS A 94 1.00 -7.28 7.96
C CYS A 94 1.26 -8.31 9.05
N PRO A 95 2.50 -8.84 9.16
CA PRO A 95 2.88 -9.67 10.30
C PRO A 95 3.16 -8.76 11.51
N MET A 96 2.71 -9.19 12.68
CA MET A 96 3.06 -8.59 13.97
C MET A 96 3.20 -9.68 15.02
N VAL A 97 4.10 -9.50 15.99
CA VAL A 97 4.14 -10.36 17.19
C VAL A 97 3.22 -9.77 18.25
N GLY A 98 2.50 -10.60 19.02
CA GLY A 98 1.57 -10.15 20.06
C GLY A 98 2.23 -9.23 21.11
N SER A 99 3.52 -9.43 21.38
CA SER A 99 4.32 -8.58 22.27
C SER A 99 4.58 -7.17 21.72
N GLU A 100 4.47 -6.93 20.41
CA GLU A 100 4.65 -5.60 19.80
C GLU A 100 3.52 -4.63 20.16
N VAL A 101 2.39 -5.14 20.64
CA VAL A 101 1.26 -4.32 21.12
C VAL A 101 1.68 -3.45 22.33
N TYR A 102 2.69 -3.87 23.07
CA TYR A 102 3.20 -3.16 24.24
C TYR A 102 4.18 -2.06 23.81
N SER A 103 3.69 -0.82 23.82
CA SER A 103 4.48 0.38 23.51
C SER A 103 4.53 1.33 24.72
N SER A 104 5.67 1.99 24.91
CA SER A 104 5.83 3.06 25.90
C SER A 104 5.40 4.43 25.38
N GLU A 105 5.28 4.59 24.05
CA GLU A 105 4.99 5.88 23.42
C GLU A 105 3.50 6.06 23.09
N VAL A 106 2.80 4.97 22.78
CA VAL A 106 1.41 4.99 22.30
C VAL A 106 0.59 3.89 22.98
N LYS A 107 -0.73 4.10 23.09
CA LYS A 107 -1.65 3.10 23.65
C LYS A 107 -1.63 1.80 22.85
N LYS A 108 -1.86 0.68 23.55
CA LYS A 108 -2.01 -0.68 22.97
C LYS A 108 -3.07 -0.74 21.87
N THR A 109 -4.20 -0.09 22.10
CA THR A 109 -5.30 0.00 21.12
C THR A 109 -4.85 0.72 19.85
N GLU A 110 -4.00 1.73 19.98
CA GLU A 110 -3.49 2.47 18.83
C GLU A 110 -2.52 1.63 18.00
N VAL A 111 -1.64 0.87 18.66
CA VAL A 111 -0.72 -0.06 17.96
C VAL A 111 -1.50 -1.09 17.15
N LEU A 112 -2.58 -1.65 17.71
CA LEU A 112 -3.43 -2.59 16.97
C LEU A 112 -4.19 -1.92 15.83
N MET A 113 -4.77 -0.74 16.07
CA MET A 113 -5.47 0.01 15.04
C MET A 113 -4.56 0.39 13.87
N GLU A 114 -3.31 0.76 14.15
CA GLU A 114 -2.28 1.03 13.13
C GLU A 114 -2.05 -0.22 12.26
N ASN A 115 -1.90 -1.40 12.88
CA ASN A 115 -1.71 -2.66 12.15
C ASN A 115 -2.95 -3.07 11.34
N PHE A 116 -4.16 -2.86 11.85
CA PHE A 116 -5.38 -3.04 11.05
C PHE A 116 -5.42 -2.10 9.83
N ARG A 117 -5.04 -0.84 10.01
CA ARG A 117 -4.99 0.16 8.93
C ARG A 117 -3.92 -0.17 7.88
N ARG A 118 -2.80 -0.79 8.28
CA ARG A 118 -1.75 -1.30 7.37
C ARG A 118 -2.22 -2.51 6.58
N ALA A 119 -3.04 -3.37 7.18
CA ALA A 119 -3.59 -4.55 6.52
C ALA A 119 -4.73 -4.22 5.54
N ILE A 120 -5.24 -2.99 5.49
CA ILE A 120 -6.29 -2.59 4.54
C ILE A 120 -5.68 -1.73 3.44
N GLY A 121 -5.70 -2.27 2.22
CA GLY A 121 -5.24 -1.60 1.01
C GLY A 121 -6.37 -0.86 0.30
N LEU A 122 -5.98 0.17 -0.45
CA LEU A 122 -6.83 0.93 -1.35
C LEU A 122 -6.09 1.01 -2.69
N ARG A 123 -6.69 0.44 -3.73
CA ARG A 123 -6.19 0.50 -5.10
C ARG A 123 -6.86 1.66 -5.81
N ILE A 124 -6.13 2.73 -6.03
CA ILE A 124 -6.59 3.91 -6.75
C ILE A 124 -6.21 3.75 -8.22
N LYS A 125 -7.21 3.86 -9.11
CA LYS A 125 -6.99 3.86 -10.56
C LYS A 125 -7.30 5.26 -11.08
N GLU A 126 -6.26 5.94 -11.56
CA GLU A 126 -6.38 7.28 -12.10
C GLU A 126 -5.89 7.30 -13.55
N THR A 127 -6.65 7.91 -14.44
CA THR A 127 -6.18 8.16 -15.81
C THR A 127 -5.51 9.52 -15.84
N LYS A 128 -4.21 9.54 -16.09
CA LYS A 128 -3.43 10.77 -16.22
C LYS A 128 -3.09 11.05 -17.67
N GLU A 129 -3.19 12.32 -18.06
CA GLU A 129 -2.63 12.79 -19.32
C GLU A 129 -1.13 13.04 -19.13
N VAL A 130 -0.32 12.39 -19.96
CA VAL A 130 1.13 12.45 -19.86
C VAL A 130 1.77 12.71 -21.21
N TYR A 131 2.88 13.44 -21.17
CA TYR A 131 3.82 13.56 -22.27
C TYR A 131 5.03 12.67 -21.96
N GLU A 132 5.33 11.71 -22.82
CA GLU A 132 6.44 10.77 -22.62
C GLU A 132 7.30 10.73 -23.88
N GLY A 133 8.61 10.80 -23.72
CA GLY A 133 9.54 10.77 -24.84
C GLY A 133 10.99 11.02 -24.45
N GLU A 134 11.89 10.73 -25.37
CA GLU A 134 13.28 11.15 -25.34
C GLU A 134 13.36 12.66 -25.60
N VAL A 135 14.11 13.37 -24.76
CA VAL A 135 14.35 14.81 -24.89
C VAL A 135 15.32 15.05 -26.05
N LEU A 136 14.85 15.72 -27.09
CA LEU A 136 15.68 16.14 -28.24
C LEU A 136 16.25 17.55 -28.06
N GLU A 137 15.44 18.44 -27.51
CA GLU A 137 15.81 19.83 -27.25
C GLU A 137 15.19 20.27 -25.93
N LEU A 138 15.92 21.10 -25.21
CA LEU A 138 15.48 21.74 -23.98
C LEU A 138 16.02 23.17 -24.00
N THR A 139 15.16 24.14 -24.32
CA THR A 139 15.56 25.53 -24.49
C THR A 139 14.69 26.43 -23.62
N PRO A 140 15.23 26.98 -22.52
CA PRO A 140 14.57 28.03 -21.76
C PRO A 140 14.57 29.33 -22.56
N GLU A 141 13.42 30.00 -22.69
CA GLU A 141 13.31 31.32 -23.31
C GLU A 141 13.19 32.40 -22.24
N GLU A 142 14.13 33.33 -22.23
CA GLU A 142 14.22 34.44 -21.28
C GLU A 142 13.67 35.73 -21.88
N THR A 143 12.85 36.46 -21.13
CA THR A 143 12.35 37.79 -21.48
C THR A 143 12.83 38.85 -20.48
N GLU A 144 12.84 40.11 -20.91
CA GLU A 144 13.07 41.22 -20.01
C GLU A 144 11.92 41.38 -19.01
N ASN A 145 12.28 41.66 -17.77
CA ASN A 145 11.34 41.64 -16.65
C ASN A 145 10.38 42.85 -16.74
N PRO A 146 9.05 42.67 -16.89
CA PRO A 146 8.10 43.78 -17.05
C PRO A 146 8.03 44.72 -15.86
N LEU A 147 8.50 44.26 -14.68
CA LEU A 147 8.46 44.99 -13.40
C LEU A 147 9.73 45.84 -13.14
N GLY A 148 10.59 46.04 -14.13
CA GLY A 148 11.67 47.05 -14.06
C GLY A 148 12.80 46.76 -13.06
N GLY A 149 12.94 45.52 -12.59
CA GLY A 149 14.05 45.07 -11.75
C GLY A 149 15.13 44.36 -12.57
N TYR A 150 16.40 44.56 -12.21
CA TYR A 150 17.55 43.86 -12.80
C TYR A 150 17.34 42.34 -12.78
N GLY A 151 17.40 41.73 -13.96
CA GLY A 151 17.33 40.27 -14.13
C GLY A 151 16.46 39.88 -15.33
N LYS A 152 16.85 38.81 -16.02
CA LYS A 152 16.00 38.17 -17.02
C LYS A 152 15.04 37.22 -16.33
N THR A 153 13.79 37.16 -16.78
CA THR A 153 12.80 36.21 -16.28
C THR A 153 12.51 35.14 -17.33
N LEU A 154 12.37 33.89 -16.90
CA LEU A 154 11.93 32.81 -17.78
C LEU A 154 10.49 33.06 -18.22
N SER A 155 10.27 33.07 -19.53
CA SER A 155 8.95 33.27 -20.16
C SER A 155 8.23 31.95 -20.42
N HIS A 156 8.93 30.98 -21.01
CA HIS A 156 8.50 29.60 -21.20
C HIS A 156 9.71 28.71 -21.48
N VAL A 157 9.51 27.40 -21.40
CA VAL A 157 10.52 26.40 -21.79
C VAL A 157 10.00 25.64 -22.99
N THR A 158 10.81 25.61 -24.05
CA THR A 158 10.54 24.79 -25.24
C THR A 158 11.23 23.44 -25.06
N ILE A 159 10.47 22.35 -25.12
CA ILE A 159 11.00 20.98 -25.02
C ILE A 159 10.53 20.14 -26.22
N GLY A 160 11.46 19.49 -26.91
CA GLY A 160 11.16 18.54 -27.98
C GLY A 160 11.21 17.12 -27.45
N LEU A 161 10.11 16.37 -27.59
CA LEU A 161 10.01 14.98 -27.16
C LEU A 161 9.85 14.05 -28.36
N LYS A 162 10.62 12.97 -28.36
CA LYS A 162 10.60 11.93 -29.40
C LYS A 162 10.13 10.59 -28.85
N THR A 163 9.32 9.92 -29.65
CA THR A 163 8.90 8.53 -29.46
C THR A 163 9.14 7.75 -30.73
N VAL A 164 8.87 6.43 -30.71
CA VAL A 164 8.93 5.61 -31.92
C VAL A 164 7.93 6.08 -33.00
N LYS A 165 6.77 6.63 -32.61
CA LYS A 165 5.75 7.07 -33.57
C LYS A 165 5.97 8.47 -34.13
N GLY A 166 6.67 9.33 -33.42
CA GLY A 166 6.87 10.71 -33.86
C GLY A 166 7.50 11.63 -32.82
N VAL A 167 7.68 12.88 -33.24
CA VAL A 167 8.28 13.96 -32.46
C VAL A 167 7.23 15.03 -32.20
N LYS A 168 7.26 15.64 -31.02
CA LYS A 168 6.40 16.77 -30.66
C LYS A 168 7.17 17.77 -29.82
N THR A 169 7.16 19.03 -30.25
CA THR A 169 7.69 20.15 -29.48
C THR A 169 6.57 20.76 -28.62
N LEU A 170 6.86 21.00 -27.35
CA LEU A 170 5.96 21.54 -26.35
C LEU A 170 6.51 22.88 -25.85
N LYS A 171 5.62 23.86 -25.69
CA LYS A 171 5.92 25.08 -24.92
C LYS A 171 5.30 24.93 -23.55
N LEU A 172 6.15 24.91 -22.54
CA LEU A 172 5.81 24.62 -21.16
C LEU A 172 5.97 25.87 -20.29
N ASP A 173 5.18 25.93 -19.22
CA ASP A 173 5.24 27.01 -18.23
C ASP A 173 6.62 27.05 -17.55
N PRO A 174 7.15 28.25 -17.22
CA PRO A 174 8.42 28.41 -16.51
C PRO A 174 8.56 27.58 -15.24
N SER A 175 7.47 27.34 -14.50
CA SER A 175 7.51 26.54 -13.27
C SER A 175 7.96 25.09 -13.49
N ILE A 176 7.78 24.55 -14.70
CA ILE A 176 8.21 23.20 -15.05
C ILE A 176 9.74 23.14 -15.16
N TYR A 177 10.40 24.26 -15.48
CA TYR A 177 11.86 24.34 -15.58
C TYR A 177 12.55 23.94 -14.27
N GLU A 178 12.01 24.36 -13.13
CA GLU A 178 12.56 23.98 -11.82
C GLU A 178 12.49 22.46 -11.60
N SER A 179 11.40 21.82 -12.04
CA SER A 179 11.25 20.36 -11.96
C SER A 179 12.24 19.64 -12.87
N ILE A 180 12.46 20.15 -14.07
CA ILE A 180 13.45 19.65 -15.05
C ILE A 180 14.87 19.74 -14.46
N GLN A 181 15.24 20.89 -13.88
CA GLN A 181 16.54 21.09 -13.24
C GLN A 181 16.74 20.17 -12.04
N LYS A 182 15.70 20.02 -11.20
CA LYS A 182 15.75 19.16 -10.01
C LYS A 182 15.96 17.69 -10.34
N GLU A 183 15.31 17.21 -11.40
CA GLU A 183 15.48 15.85 -11.92
C GLU A 183 16.73 15.70 -12.79
N LYS A 184 17.52 16.78 -12.97
CA LYS A 184 18.75 16.83 -13.78
C LYS A 184 18.55 16.28 -15.19
N VAL A 185 17.41 16.62 -15.80
CA VAL A 185 17.08 16.15 -17.14
C VAL A 185 18.00 16.79 -18.16
N THR A 186 18.54 15.96 -19.06
CA THR A 186 19.41 16.38 -20.15
C THR A 186 18.87 15.89 -21.51
N VAL A 187 19.38 16.46 -22.60
CA VAL A 187 19.08 15.97 -23.95
C VAL A 187 19.60 14.54 -24.08
N GLY A 188 18.76 13.65 -24.61
CA GLY A 188 18.98 12.21 -24.68
C GLY A 188 18.34 11.40 -23.54
N ASP A 189 17.77 12.04 -22.52
CA ASP A 189 17.03 11.35 -21.47
C ASP A 189 15.59 11.05 -21.89
N VAL A 190 15.07 9.88 -21.48
CA VAL A 190 13.65 9.57 -21.57
C VAL A 190 12.97 10.07 -20.30
N ILE A 191 11.94 10.90 -20.48
CA ILE A 191 11.19 11.50 -19.37
C ILE A 191 9.69 11.28 -19.54
N TYR A 192 8.95 11.42 -18.44
CA TYR A 192 7.52 11.63 -18.48
C TYR A 192 7.13 12.91 -17.73
N ILE A 193 6.20 13.67 -18.31
CA ILE A 193 5.66 14.91 -17.77
C ILE A 193 4.16 14.72 -17.59
N GLU A 194 3.66 14.97 -16.38
CA GLU A 194 2.23 14.96 -16.09
C GLU A 194 1.60 16.29 -16.53
N ALA A 195 0.59 16.25 -17.41
CA ALA A 195 0.02 17.44 -18.04
C ALA A 195 -0.63 18.41 -17.03
N ASN A 196 -1.25 17.89 -15.97
CA ASN A 196 -1.99 18.70 -15.00
C ASN A 196 -1.10 19.34 -13.93
N THR A 197 -0.05 18.65 -13.50
CA THR A 197 0.79 19.09 -12.38
C THR A 197 2.12 19.70 -12.82
N GLY A 198 2.52 19.47 -14.09
CA GLY A 198 3.85 19.82 -14.57
C GLY A 198 4.97 19.00 -13.93
N ALA A 199 4.63 17.94 -13.18
CA ALA A 199 5.60 17.08 -12.54
C ALA A 199 6.37 16.27 -13.60
N VAL A 200 7.69 16.37 -13.54
CA VAL A 200 8.63 15.66 -14.43
C VAL A 200 9.26 14.52 -13.63
N LYS A 201 9.41 13.33 -14.23
CA LYS A 201 10.34 12.30 -13.73
C LYS A 201 11.24 11.82 -14.85
N ARG A 202 12.54 11.70 -14.56
CA ARG A 202 13.52 11.05 -15.45
C ARG A 202 13.35 9.54 -15.35
N VAL A 203 13.16 8.87 -16.49
CA VAL A 203 13.04 7.41 -16.58
C VAL A 203 14.40 6.76 -16.74
N GLY A 204 15.26 7.35 -17.57
CA GLY A 204 16.62 6.86 -17.81
C GLY A 204 17.24 7.53 -19.04
N ARG A 205 18.44 7.09 -19.40
CA ARG A 205 19.16 7.53 -20.61
C ARG A 205 18.64 6.75 -21.81
N SER A 206 18.44 7.38 -22.97
CA SER A 206 17.99 6.65 -24.17
C SER A 206 19.07 5.68 -24.67
N ASP A 207 18.66 4.47 -25.05
CA ASP A 207 19.54 3.43 -25.64
C ASP A 207 20.34 3.94 -26.85
N ALA A 208 19.85 4.97 -27.56
CA ALA A 208 20.55 5.58 -28.69
C ALA A 208 21.91 6.19 -28.30
N TYR A 209 22.10 6.50 -27.02
CA TYR A 209 23.30 7.13 -26.47
C TYR A 209 24.19 6.13 -25.72
N ALA A 210 23.86 4.83 -25.72
CA ALA A 210 24.60 3.79 -24.98
C ALA A 210 26.04 3.55 -25.49
N THR A 211 26.37 3.99 -26.71
CA THR A 211 27.71 3.89 -27.28
C THR A 211 28.57 5.13 -27.03
N GLU A 212 27.99 6.21 -26.49
CA GLU A 212 28.79 7.36 -26.07
C GLU A 212 29.62 6.92 -24.86
N PHE A 213 30.92 7.24 -24.88
CA PHE A 213 31.91 6.79 -23.90
C PHE A 213 31.70 7.49 -22.54
N ASP A 214 30.58 7.19 -21.88
CA ASP A 214 30.32 7.67 -20.54
C ASP A 214 30.57 6.54 -19.53
N LEU A 215 31.42 6.83 -18.54
CA LEU A 215 31.72 5.93 -17.42
C LEU A 215 30.57 5.93 -16.38
N GLU A 216 29.49 6.65 -16.66
CA GLU A 216 28.32 6.77 -15.80
C GLU A 216 27.41 5.53 -15.86
N ALA A 217 27.04 5.05 -14.67
CA ALA A 217 26.14 3.91 -14.48
C ALA A 217 24.66 4.34 -14.61
N ASP A 218 24.31 4.96 -15.73
CA ASP A 218 22.93 5.33 -16.01
C ASP A 218 22.12 4.12 -16.49
N GLU A 219 20.85 4.06 -16.08
CA GLU A 219 19.91 3.04 -16.58
C GLU A 219 19.48 3.42 -18.01
N TYR A 220 19.91 2.60 -18.97
CA TYR A 220 19.54 2.77 -20.37
C TYR A 220 18.15 2.20 -20.63
N VAL A 221 17.31 3.02 -21.26
CA VAL A 221 15.91 2.72 -21.53
C VAL A 221 15.57 2.94 -23.01
N PRO A 222 14.72 2.06 -23.59
CA PRO A 222 14.34 2.19 -24.98
C PRO A 222 13.40 3.37 -25.20
N LEU A 223 13.38 3.86 -26.45
CA LEU A 223 12.41 4.85 -26.90
C LEU A 223 10.97 4.42 -26.59
N PRO A 224 10.15 5.30 -25.98
CA PRO A 224 8.76 4.98 -25.69
C PRO A 224 7.96 4.62 -26.95
N LYS A 225 7.16 3.55 -26.82
CA LYS A 225 6.19 3.14 -27.84
C LYS A 225 4.93 3.98 -27.71
N GLY A 226 4.32 4.30 -28.85
CA GLY A 226 3.09 5.10 -28.89
C GLY A 226 3.36 6.57 -29.19
N GLU A 227 2.32 7.40 -29.01
CA GLU A 227 2.40 8.84 -29.23
C GLU A 227 3.06 9.54 -28.04
N VAL A 228 3.65 10.71 -28.30
CA VAL A 228 4.26 11.55 -27.25
C VAL A 228 3.22 11.93 -26.20
N HIS A 229 2.03 12.34 -26.63
CA HIS A 229 0.92 12.67 -25.74
C HIS A 229 -0.02 11.48 -25.64
N LYS A 230 -0.25 10.96 -24.43
CA LYS A 230 -1.13 9.81 -24.23
C LYS A 230 -1.81 9.85 -22.86
N LYS A 231 -2.96 9.19 -22.79
CA LYS A 231 -3.62 8.87 -21.51
C LYS A 231 -3.00 7.60 -20.96
N LYS A 232 -2.47 7.67 -19.75
CA LYS A 232 -1.86 6.54 -19.04
C LYS A 232 -2.70 6.24 -17.80
N GLU A 233 -3.20 5.02 -17.70
CA GLU A 233 -3.78 4.53 -16.46
C GLU A 233 -2.66 4.28 -15.45
N ILE A 234 -2.72 4.99 -14.33
CA ILE A 234 -1.81 4.82 -13.21
C ILE A 234 -2.61 4.12 -12.12
N VAL A 235 -2.11 2.95 -11.71
CA VAL A 235 -2.65 2.19 -10.59
C VAL A 235 -1.72 2.40 -9.41
N GLN A 236 -2.24 3.01 -8.35
CA GLN A 236 -1.50 3.23 -7.12
C GLN A 236 -2.15 2.43 -5.99
N ASP A 237 -1.37 1.54 -5.38
CA ASP A 237 -1.77 0.81 -4.18
C ASP A 237 -1.24 1.57 -2.94
N VAL A 238 -2.15 1.97 -2.05
CA VAL A 238 -1.84 2.65 -0.77
C VAL A 238 -2.57 1.96 0.37
N THR A 239 -2.04 1.97 1.59
CA THR A 239 -2.78 1.48 2.75
C THR A 239 -3.57 2.61 3.42
N LEU A 240 -4.60 2.27 4.20
CA LEU A 240 -5.29 3.28 5.01
C LEU A 240 -4.33 3.93 6.03
N ASN A 241 -3.34 3.19 6.53
CA ASN A 241 -2.34 3.74 7.42
C ASN A 241 -1.45 4.80 6.74
N ASP A 242 -1.11 4.62 5.47
CA ASP A 242 -0.34 5.63 4.73
C ASP A 242 -1.11 6.94 4.60
N LEU A 243 -2.43 6.85 4.37
CA LEU A 243 -3.32 8.01 4.37
C LEU A 243 -3.43 8.64 5.77
N ASP A 244 -3.56 7.83 6.82
CA ASP A 244 -3.63 8.31 8.20
C ASP A 244 -2.36 9.09 8.58
N ILE A 245 -1.16 8.54 8.28
CA ILE A 245 0.13 9.18 8.59
C ILE A 245 0.34 10.44 7.76
N ALA A 246 0.03 10.41 6.45
CA ALA A 246 0.23 11.55 5.56
C ALA A 246 -0.62 12.77 5.97
N ASN A 247 -1.82 12.54 6.52
CA ASN A 247 -2.68 13.61 7.01
C ASN A 247 -2.39 14.01 8.46
N ALA A 248 -1.92 13.09 9.31
CA ALA A 248 -1.53 13.41 10.68
C ALA A 248 -0.22 14.20 10.75
N ARG A 249 0.68 13.99 9.78
CA ARG A 249 1.96 14.71 9.65
C ARG A 249 2.16 15.14 8.21
N PRO A 250 1.62 16.29 7.79
CA PRO A 250 1.86 16.79 6.45
C PRO A 250 3.36 17.05 6.25
N GLN A 251 4.03 16.17 5.51
CA GLN A 251 5.41 16.39 5.08
C GLN A 251 5.42 17.48 4.01
N GLY A 252 5.80 18.70 4.38
CA GLY A 252 5.94 19.80 3.42
C GLY A 252 5.58 21.20 3.89
N GLY A 253 5.52 21.46 5.20
CA GLY A 253 5.54 22.85 5.68
C GLY A 253 6.86 23.53 5.30
N GLN A 254 6.79 24.77 4.82
CA GLN A 254 7.98 25.65 4.65
C GLN A 254 8.42 26.30 5.97
N ASP A 255 7.78 25.95 7.09
CA ASP A 255 8.07 26.55 8.38
C ASP A 255 9.31 25.92 9.04
N ILE A 256 10.16 26.78 9.60
CA ILE A 256 11.40 26.42 10.33
C ILE A 256 11.16 25.31 11.38
N MET A 257 9.97 25.31 12.00
CA MET A 257 9.56 24.30 12.99
C MET A 257 9.29 22.91 12.37
N SER A 258 8.77 22.86 11.14
CA SER A 258 8.56 21.62 10.39
C SER A 258 9.87 21.04 9.83
N MET A 259 10.86 21.90 9.54
CA MET A 259 12.22 21.49 9.19
C MET A 259 13.00 20.93 10.40
N MET A 260 12.87 21.54 11.59
CA MET A 260 13.44 20.98 12.82
C MET A 260 12.77 19.66 13.22
N GLY A 261 11.47 19.52 12.98
CA GLY A 261 10.73 18.27 13.23
C GLY A 261 11.18 17.09 12.36
N GLN A 262 11.76 17.36 11.18
CA GLN A 262 12.36 16.32 10.31
C GLN A 262 13.77 15.90 10.76
N LEU A 263 14.50 16.79 11.46
CA LEU A 263 15.83 16.52 12.02
C LEU A 263 15.78 15.73 13.33
N LEU A 264 14.66 15.79 14.06
CA LEU A 264 14.46 15.03 15.29
C LEU A 264 13.86 13.64 14.98
N LYS A 265 14.28 12.62 15.73
CA LYS A 265 13.71 11.27 15.60
C LYS A 265 12.19 11.34 15.77
N PRO A 266 11.39 10.94 14.77
CA PRO A 266 9.95 11.05 14.87
C PRO A 266 9.44 10.11 15.98
N LYS A 267 8.94 10.68 17.08
CA LYS A 267 8.18 9.91 18.09
C LYS A 267 6.96 9.29 17.44
N LYS A 268 6.40 8.18 17.93
CA LYS A 268 5.07 7.76 17.50
C LYS A 268 4.00 8.73 18.05
N THR A 269 3.05 9.15 17.23
CA THR A 269 1.90 9.98 17.66
C THR A 269 0.62 9.23 17.41
N GLU A 270 -0.28 9.25 18.37
CA GLU A 270 -1.61 8.65 18.24
C GLU A 270 -2.42 9.38 17.17
N ILE A 271 -3.13 8.63 16.33
CA ILE A 271 -4.01 9.17 15.30
C ILE A 271 -5.42 9.27 15.90
N THR A 272 -5.98 10.47 15.92
CA THR A 272 -7.30 10.69 16.52
C THR A 272 -8.41 10.02 15.72
N ASP A 273 -9.45 9.55 16.41
CA ASP A 273 -10.63 8.95 15.76
C ASP A 273 -11.35 9.92 14.83
N LYS A 274 -11.29 11.22 15.11
CA LYS A 274 -11.84 12.26 14.23
C LYS A 274 -11.15 12.25 12.87
N LEU A 275 -9.82 12.22 12.86
CA LEU A 275 -9.05 12.16 11.61
C LEU A 275 -9.36 10.88 10.83
N ARG A 276 -9.42 9.73 11.51
CA ARG A 276 -9.80 8.44 10.89
C ARG A 276 -11.20 8.46 10.28
N LYS A 277 -12.17 9.12 10.91
CA LYS A 277 -13.53 9.28 10.40
C LYS A 277 -13.56 10.13 9.12
N GLU A 278 -12.82 11.24 9.10
CA GLU A 278 -12.71 12.08 7.90
C GLU A 278 -12.03 11.34 6.75
N ILE A 279 -10.95 10.61 7.02
CA ILE A 279 -10.26 9.80 6.00
C ILE A 279 -11.20 8.72 5.46
N ASN A 280 -11.92 8.00 6.33
CA ASN A 280 -12.89 6.99 5.89
C ASN A 280 -13.99 7.58 5.00
N LYS A 281 -14.45 8.80 5.30
CA LYS A 281 -15.46 9.50 4.49
C LYS A 281 -14.94 9.79 3.08
N VAL A 282 -13.69 10.23 2.96
CA VAL A 282 -13.03 10.49 1.66
C VAL A 282 -12.80 9.19 0.89
N VAL A 283 -12.33 8.14 1.57
CA VAL A 283 -12.09 6.82 0.96
C VAL A 283 -13.40 6.23 0.42
N ASN A 284 -14.48 6.27 1.20
CA ASN A 284 -15.79 5.79 0.75
C ASN A 284 -16.27 6.56 -0.48
N LYS A 285 -16.08 7.87 -0.52
CA LYS A 285 -16.41 8.68 -1.70
C LYS A 285 -15.64 8.24 -2.95
N TYR A 286 -14.36 7.91 -2.83
CA TYR A 286 -13.57 7.41 -3.98
C TYR A 286 -14.02 6.02 -4.44
N ILE A 287 -14.47 5.17 -3.51
CA ILE A 287 -15.04 3.86 -3.83
C ILE A 287 -16.38 4.03 -4.55
N ASP A 288 -17.27 4.88 -4.02
CA ASP A 288 -18.58 5.15 -4.61
C ASP A 288 -18.48 5.76 -6.03
N GLN A 289 -17.43 6.54 -6.27
CA GLN A 289 -17.12 7.11 -7.59
C GLN A 289 -16.44 6.12 -8.54
N GLY A 290 -16.07 4.92 -8.09
CA GLY A 290 -15.35 3.92 -8.88
C GLY A 290 -13.89 4.28 -9.18
N ILE A 291 -13.34 5.28 -8.49
CA ILE A 291 -11.94 5.73 -8.63
C ILE A 291 -11.00 4.80 -7.85
N ALA A 292 -11.48 4.23 -6.74
CA ALA A 292 -10.71 3.35 -5.89
C ALA A 292 -11.44 2.04 -5.57
N GLU A 293 -10.68 0.97 -5.37
CA GLU A 293 -11.16 -0.32 -4.89
C GLU A 293 -10.50 -0.67 -3.56
N LEU A 294 -11.30 -1.10 -2.58
CA LEU A 294 -10.79 -1.61 -1.32
C LEU A 294 -10.18 -3.00 -1.52
N VAL A 295 -8.93 -3.17 -1.11
CA VAL A 295 -8.21 -4.45 -1.15
C VAL A 295 -8.03 -4.94 0.28
N PRO A 296 -8.84 -5.90 0.75
CA PRO A 296 -8.66 -6.47 2.08
C PRO A 296 -7.36 -7.28 2.12
N GLY A 297 -6.50 -6.97 3.08
CA GLY A 297 -5.27 -7.71 3.35
C GLY A 297 -5.39 -8.65 4.54
N VAL A 298 -4.24 -9.14 4.98
CA VAL A 298 -4.11 -10.11 6.07
C VAL A 298 -3.27 -9.50 7.18
N LEU A 299 -3.86 -9.40 8.37
CA LEU A 299 -3.14 -9.12 9.61
C LEU A 299 -2.83 -10.46 10.28
N PHE A 300 -1.56 -10.85 10.30
CA PHE A 300 -1.11 -12.05 10.99
C PHE A 300 -0.50 -11.63 12.32
N ILE A 301 -1.09 -12.11 13.42
CA ILE A 301 -0.56 -11.89 14.76
C ILE A 301 0.06 -13.20 15.23
N ASP A 302 1.38 -13.23 15.36
CA ASP A 302 2.12 -14.37 15.93
C ASP A 302 2.17 -14.26 17.45
N GLU A 303 2.34 -15.38 18.14
CA GLU A 303 2.42 -15.45 19.61
C GLU A 303 1.26 -14.70 20.29
N VAL A 304 0.05 -15.06 19.89
CA VAL A 304 -1.18 -14.51 20.46
C VAL A 304 -1.36 -15.03 21.89
N ASP A 305 -0.85 -14.30 22.87
CA ASP A 305 -1.19 -14.54 24.28
C ASP A 305 -2.65 -14.15 24.55
N ILE A 306 -3.24 -14.72 25.62
CA ILE A 306 -4.62 -14.49 26.14
C ILE A 306 -5.09 -13.03 26.10
N TYR A 307 -4.17 -12.07 26.15
CA TYR A 307 -4.46 -10.64 26.08
C TYR A 307 -5.06 -10.16 24.74
N ILE A 308 -4.87 -10.86 23.62
CA ILE A 308 -5.51 -10.51 22.34
C ILE A 308 -6.98 -10.97 22.29
N LEU A 309 -7.33 -12.06 22.99
CA LEU A 309 -8.73 -12.41 23.23
C LEU A 309 -9.47 -11.28 23.96
N ILE A 310 -8.79 -10.59 24.91
CA ILE A 310 -9.37 -9.47 25.68
C ILE A 310 -9.69 -8.30 24.73
N ILE A 311 -8.81 -8.08 23.75
CA ILE A 311 -8.94 -6.97 22.82
C ILE A 311 -10.01 -7.25 21.75
N LEU A 312 -10.18 -8.50 21.33
CA LEU A 312 -11.32 -8.95 20.50
C LEU A 312 -12.66 -8.83 21.23
N SER A 313 -12.73 -9.21 22.51
CA SER A 313 -13.92 -8.99 23.36
C SER A 313 -14.28 -7.51 23.47
N ARG A 314 -13.27 -6.63 23.59
CA ARG A 314 -13.45 -5.16 23.65
C ARG A 314 -13.82 -4.51 22.32
N THR A 315 -13.31 -4.99 21.20
CA THR A 315 -13.73 -4.52 19.86
C THR A 315 -15.17 -4.94 19.54
N ASN A 316 -15.67 -6.00 20.19
CA ASN A 316 -17.08 -6.40 20.20
C ASN A 316 -17.89 -5.83 21.38
N GLY A 317 -17.36 -4.88 22.16
CA GLY A 317 -18.10 -4.13 23.18
C GLY A 317 -18.18 -4.73 24.59
N ARG A 318 -17.33 -5.70 24.97
CA ARG A 318 -17.26 -6.30 26.33
C ARG A 318 -15.97 -5.89 27.08
N GLU A 319 -16.02 -5.62 28.40
CA GLU A 319 -14.89 -5.01 29.14
C GLU A 319 -13.97 -5.94 29.95
N LEU A 320 -14.40 -7.15 30.33
CA LEU A 320 -13.63 -8.13 31.12
C LEU A 320 -13.69 -9.52 30.48
N ILE A 321 -12.60 -10.30 30.62
CA ILE A 321 -12.59 -11.74 30.27
C ILE A 321 -12.96 -12.55 31.50
N THR A 322 -13.89 -13.48 31.34
CA THR A 322 -14.23 -14.50 32.32
C THR A 322 -13.70 -15.88 31.92
N LEU A 323 -13.67 -16.80 32.88
CA LEU A 323 -13.32 -18.21 32.64
C LEU A 323 -14.44 -18.93 31.87
N GLU A 324 -15.66 -18.39 31.90
CA GLU A 324 -16.72 -18.75 30.94
C GLU A 324 -16.37 -18.33 29.51
N ASP A 325 -15.80 -17.15 29.22
CA ASP A 325 -15.49 -16.75 27.83
C ASP A 325 -14.48 -17.70 27.14
N LEU A 326 -13.53 -18.27 27.90
CA LEU A 326 -12.59 -19.28 27.39
C LEU A 326 -13.27 -20.62 27.10
N LYS A 327 -14.31 -20.98 27.87
CA LYS A 327 -15.12 -22.19 27.66
C LYS A 327 -16.20 -21.99 26.59
N GLU A 328 -16.77 -20.78 26.52
CA GLU A 328 -17.71 -20.35 25.49
C GLU A 328 -17.01 -20.30 24.14
N VAL A 329 -15.77 -19.82 24.04
CA VAL A 329 -15.02 -19.87 22.77
C VAL A 329 -14.76 -21.32 22.34
N ASP A 330 -14.57 -22.25 23.28
CA ASP A 330 -14.44 -23.69 22.99
C ASP A 330 -15.79 -24.33 22.59
N GLU A 331 -16.92 -23.85 23.13
CA GLU A 331 -18.28 -24.36 22.87
C GLU A 331 -19.04 -23.64 21.70
N LEU A 332 -18.81 -22.35 21.45
CA LEU A 332 -19.48 -21.52 20.42
C LEU A 332 -19.09 -21.90 18.99
N PHE A 333 -17.99 -22.64 18.82
CA PHE A 333 -17.62 -23.16 17.50
C PHE A 333 -18.32 -24.48 17.16
N TYR A 334 -19.26 -24.99 17.99
CA TYR A 334 -19.91 -26.28 17.73
C TYR A 334 -21.35 -26.26 17.17
N ASP A 335 -22.20 -25.24 17.37
CA ASP A 335 -23.50 -25.19 16.66
C ASP A 335 -24.21 -23.82 16.67
N ALA A 336 -24.43 -23.25 15.49
CA ALA A 336 -25.14 -21.99 15.26
C ALA A 336 -26.64 -22.03 15.64
N LYS A 337 -27.25 -23.21 15.80
CA LYS A 337 -28.67 -23.35 16.18
C LYS A 337 -28.98 -22.99 17.63
N SER A 338 -28.03 -23.22 18.54
CA SER A 338 -28.21 -22.94 19.97
C SER A 338 -28.24 -21.44 20.25
N SER A 339 -27.41 -20.66 19.55
CA SER A 339 -27.33 -19.20 19.69
C SER A 339 -28.61 -18.46 19.30
N ALA A 340 -29.32 -18.94 18.27
CA ALA A 340 -30.59 -18.33 17.83
C ALA A 340 -31.74 -18.57 18.83
N LYS A 341 -31.73 -19.71 19.53
CA LYS A 341 -32.78 -20.10 20.48
C LYS A 341 -32.69 -19.31 21.79
N ILE A 342 -31.46 -19.10 22.27
CA ILE A 342 -31.17 -18.32 23.48
C ILE A 342 -31.50 -16.84 23.27
N LEU A 343 -31.23 -16.28 22.09
CA LEU A 343 -31.59 -14.89 21.75
C LEU A 343 -33.11 -14.64 21.76
N ALA A 344 -33.92 -15.64 21.40
CA ALA A 344 -35.38 -15.54 21.43
C ALA A 344 -35.95 -15.63 22.87
N GLU A 345 -35.31 -16.41 23.73
CA GLU A 345 -35.79 -16.68 25.10
C GLU A 345 -35.62 -15.48 26.05
N TYR A 346 -34.63 -14.62 25.79
CA TYR A 346 -34.32 -13.46 26.64
C TYR A 346 -34.79 -12.10 26.09
N GLN A 347 -35.59 -12.08 25.01
CA GLN A 347 -36.04 -10.85 24.33
C GLN A 347 -36.71 -9.84 25.29
N ALA A 348 -37.38 -10.30 26.35
CA ALA A 348 -38.05 -9.45 27.35
C ALA A 348 -37.08 -8.68 28.29
N ARG A 349 -35.79 -9.00 28.32
CA ARG A 349 -34.78 -8.27 29.11
C ARG A 349 -34.05 -7.17 28.31
N TYR A 350 -34.24 -7.10 26.99
CA TYR A 350 -33.47 -6.23 26.10
C TYR A 350 -34.26 -5.07 25.50
N VAL A 351 -35.54 -4.90 25.87
CA VAL A 351 -36.33 -3.71 25.47
C VAL A 351 -36.82 -2.99 26.72
N SER A 352 -35.96 -2.13 27.24
CA SER A 352 -36.33 -0.91 27.98
C SER A 352 -35.23 0.13 27.77
#